data_AF-A0A9W8QRI9-F1
#
_entry.id   AF-A0A9W8QRI9-F1
#
_cell.length_a   1.000
_cell.length_b   1.000
_cell.length_c   1.000
_cell.angle_alpha   90.00
_cell.angle_beta   90.00
_cell.angle_gamma   90.00
#
_symmetry.space_group_name_H-M   'P 1'
#
loop_
_entity.id
_entity.type
_entity.pdbx_description
1 polymer ?
#
loop_
_entity_poly.entity_id
_entity_poly.type
_entity_poly.pdbx_seq_one_letter_code
_entity_poly.pdbx_strand_id
1 'polypeptide(L)'
;MPESIEILYMEKRLPPHLGEFGYLLLIYAILGRTSEAMTQYQTRLSNWVPNARIESRSTLQSVAETWPPALPIMSKWRNSACDCLDILHWYANGTVARAGGLEHPTILHLHLSRLLLLTPIKHMQYVAALSDVGSSSGGFDKIKYKEACGHLRKWVIADQFKARLALVHAGAVLWYVRRYSVNDFLEPFAVYAATLCLWVYSVSTVSTVHQQEPRARPPNGTPDSGERVDSMSTAGVESDEEPEIYFIYLDRPCDDEMVQTPHL
;
A
#
# COMPACT_ATOMS: atom_id res chain seq x y z
N MET A 1 3.97 14.66 23.47
CA MET A 1 3.67 13.60 22.49
C MET A 1 2.17 13.34 22.35
N PRO A 2 1.37 13.06 23.41
CA PRO A 2 -0.07 12.85 23.26
C PRO A 2 -0.79 14.04 22.62
N GLU A 3 -0.56 15.24 23.15
CA GLU A 3 -1.10 16.50 22.61
C GLU A 3 -0.66 16.75 21.16
N SER A 4 0.58 16.44 20.81
CA SER A 4 1.10 16.56 19.44
C SER A 4 0.41 15.62 18.45
N ILE A 5 0.02 14.42 18.91
CA ILE A 5 -0.76 13.47 18.10
C ILE A 5 -2.20 13.95 17.95
N GLU A 6 -2.79 14.52 18.99
CA GLU A 6 -4.13 15.12 18.91
C GLU A 6 -4.16 16.30 17.92
N ILE A 7 -3.18 17.20 17.97
CA ILE A 7 -3.04 18.30 17.01
C ILE A 7 -2.98 17.77 15.56
N LEU A 8 -2.22 16.70 15.31
CA LEU A 8 -2.13 16.10 13.97
C LEU A 8 -3.45 15.44 13.54
N TYR A 9 -4.04 14.59 14.38
CA TYR A 9 -5.23 13.82 14.00
C TYR A 9 -6.51 14.65 13.99
N MET A 10 -6.64 15.60 14.90
CA MET A 10 -7.87 16.37 15.12
C MET A 10 -7.81 17.75 14.46
N GLU A 11 -6.73 18.50 14.67
CA GLU A 11 -6.61 19.86 14.12
C GLU A 11 -6.05 19.87 12.70
N LYS A 12 -5.41 18.77 12.27
CA LYS A 12 -4.74 18.67 10.96
C LYS A 12 -3.66 19.74 10.79
N ARG A 13 -2.92 20.01 11.86
CA ARG A 13 -1.83 20.99 11.89
C ARG A 13 -0.50 20.36 12.27
N LEU A 14 0.58 21.00 11.83
CA LEU A 14 1.92 20.67 12.29
C LEU A 14 2.08 21.11 13.76
N PRO A 15 2.45 20.21 14.69
CA PRO A 15 2.67 20.58 16.07
C PRO A 15 3.85 21.56 16.19
N PRO A 16 3.70 22.65 16.97
CA PRO A 16 4.73 23.67 17.08
C PRO A 16 5.94 23.18 17.90
N HIS A 17 7.08 23.84 17.71
CA HIS A 17 8.30 23.68 18.53
C HIS A 17 8.92 22.27 18.56
N LEU A 18 8.76 21.49 17.50
CA LEU A 18 9.45 20.20 17.35
C LEU A 18 10.70 20.32 16.48
N GLY A 19 11.77 19.65 16.89
CA GLY A 19 12.94 19.40 16.04
C GLY A 19 12.77 18.14 15.18
N GLU A 20 13.73 17.86 14.32
CA GLU A 20 13.71 16.70 13.41
C GLU A 20 13.46 15.37 14.14
N PHE A 21 14.16 15.15 15.26
CA PHE A 21 13.93 13.97 16.10
C PHE A 21 12.49 13.88 16.64
N GLY A 22 11.89 15.02 16.99
CA GLY A 22 10.49 15.07 17.42
C GLY A 22 9.52 14.68 16.31
N TYR A 23 9.78 15.13 15.08
CA TYR A 23 8.99 14.70 13.91
C TYR A 23 9.16 13.22 13.62
N LEU A 24 10.38 12.68 13.75
CA LEU A 24 10.63 11.24 13.62
C LEU A 24 9.80 10.44 14.64
N LEU A 25 9.80 10.87 15.92
CA LEU A 25 8.97 10.25 16.94
C LEU A 25 7.47 10.34 16.62
N LEU A 26 7.01 11.43 16.00
CA LEU A 26 5.60 11.56 15.60
C LEU A 26 5.21 10.57 14.50
N ILE A 27 6.08 10.33 13.52
CA ILE A 27 5.85 9.32 12.49
C ILE A 27 5.57 7.95 13.14
N TYR A 28 6.40 7.54 14.10
CA TYR A 28 6.22 6.28 14.81
C TYR A 28 5.03 6.29 15.77
N ALA A 29 4.73 7.42 16.40
CA ALA A 29 3.56 7.56 17.24
C ALA A 29 2.25 7.46 16.44
N ILE A 30 2.21 7.95 15.19
CA ILE A 30 1.09 7.74 14.25
C ILE A 30 0.91 6.25 13.96
N LEU A 31 1.99 5.54 13.65
CA LEU A 31 1.95 4.09 13.42
C LEU A 31 1.45 3.34 14.66
N GLY A 32 2.02 3.64 15.83
CA GLY A 32 1.65 3.03 17.10
C GLY A 32 0.18 3.28 17.45
N ARG A 33 -0.28 4.53 17.37
CA ARG A 33 -1.68 4.92 17.65
C ARG A 33 -2.65 4.23 16.70
N THR A 34 -2.30 4.15 15.41
CA THR A 34 -3.13 3.46 14.42
C THR A 34 -3.19 1.96 14.73
N SER A 35 -2.05 1.32 14.99
CA SER A 35 -1.99 -0.11 15.32
C SER A 35 -2.78 -0.45 16.59
N GLU A 36 -2.68 0.39 17.62
CA GLU A 36 -3.42 0.21 18.87
C GLU A 36 -4.93 0.38 18.63
N ALA A 37 -5.35 1.39 17.86
CA ALA A 37 -6.76 1.54 17.47
C ALA A 37 -7.28 0.31 16.72
N MET A 38 -6.52 -0.23 15.75
CA MET A 38 -6.91 -1.46 15.03
C MET A 38 -7.07 -2.63 16.01
N THR A 39 -6.11 -2.80 16.92
CA THR A 39 -6.13 -3.87 17.92
C THR A 39 -7.33 -3.73 18.86
N GLN A 40 -7.66 -2.50 19.28
CA GLN A 40 -8.82 -2.22 20.11
C GLN A 40 -10.12 -2.70 19.43
N TYR A 41 -10.35 -2.34 18.17
CA TYR A 41 -11.56 -2.77 17.45
C TYR A 41 -11.58 -4.26 17.08
N GLN A 42 -10.43 -4.95 17.05
CA GLN A 42 -10.35 -6.40 16.78
C GLN A 42 -10.51 -7.25 18.05
N THR A 43 -10.09 -6.72 19.19
CA THR A 43 -9.96 -7.51 20.43
C THR A 43 -11.27 -7.58 21.20
N ARG A 44 -11.64 -8.81 21.58
CA ARG A 44 -12.83 -9.10 22.40
C ARG A 44 -12.89 -8.28 23.68
N LEU A 45 -11.76 -8.20 24.40
CA LEU A 45 -11.67 -7.53 25.69
C LEU A 45 -11.87 -6.02 25.60
N SER A 46 -11.55 -5.38 24.49
CA SER A 46 -11.77 -3.93 24.31
C SER A 46 -13.25 -3.58 24.23
N ASN A 47 -14.08 -4.51 23.75
CA ASN A 47 -15.53 -4.36 23.67
C ASN A 47 -16.25 -4.94 24.90
N TRP A 48 -15.50 -5.57 25.82
CA TRP A 48 -16.04 -6.16 27.04
C TRP A 48 -15.92 -5.16 28.19
N VAL A 49 -17.01 -4.96 28.93
CA VAL A 49 -17.02 -4.08 30.09
C VAL A 49 -16.69 -4.90 31.35
N PRO A 50 -15.57 -4.59 32.04
CA PRO A 50 -15.19 -5.31 33.24
C PRO A 50 -16.30 -5.28 34.30
N ASN A 51 -16.64 -6.46 34.80
CA ASN A 51 -17.60 -6.62 35.87
C ASN A 51 -17.23 -7.82 36.76
N ALA A 52 -17.86 -7.92 37.94
CA ALA A 52 -17.52 -8.94 38.93
C ALA A 52 -18.08 -10.34 38.62
N ARG A 53 -18.86 -10.51 37.55
CA ARG A 53 -19.48 -11.80 37.20
C ARG A 53 -18.48 -12.65 36.41
N ILE A 54 -18.50 -13.95 36.69
CA ILE A 54 -17.75 -14.94 35.91
C ILE A 54 -18.52 -15.18 34.60
N GLU A 55 -17.92 -14.81 33.47
CA GLU A 55 -18.53 -14.96 32.13
C GLU A 55 -17.79 -16.00 31.28
N SER A 56 -18.53 -16.71 30.44
CA SER A 56 -17.97 -17.65 29.47
C SER A 56 -17.24 -16.92 28.33
N ARG A 57 -16.05 -17.40 27.96
CA ARG A 57 -15.27 -16.90 26.80
C ARG A 57 -15.95 -17.14 25.44
N SER A 58 -16.97 -18.00 25.35
CA SER A 58 -17.62 -18.39 24.09
C SER A 58 -18.51 -17.32 23.49
N THR A 59 -18.97 -16.35 24.28
CA THR A 59 -19.94 -15.32 23.86
C THR A 59 -19.32 -14.14 23.12
N LEU A 60 -18.01 -13.93 23.29
CA LEU A 60 -17.28 -12.84 22.66
C LEU A 60 -16.63 -13.34 21.38
N GLN A 61 -16.86 -12.69 20.23
CA GLN A 61 -16.20 -13.03 18.96
C GLN A 61 -15.09 -12.01 18.66
N SER A 62 -13.92 -12.51 18.24
CA SER A 62 -12.84 -11.65 17.75
C SER A 62 -13.17 -11.28 16.32
N VAL A 63 -12.95 -10.03 15.94
CA VAL A 63 -13.01 -9.66 14.52
C VAL A 63 -11.68 -10.07 13.91
N ALA A 64 -11.71 -11.00 12.96
CA ALA A 64 -10.50 -11.42 12.24
C ALA A 64 -9.94 -10.23 11.45
N GLU A 65 -8.62 -10.17 11.29
CA GLU A 65 -8.00 -9.21 10.39
C GLU A 65 -8.54 -9.43 8.97
N THR A 66 -8.93 -8.37 8.28
CA THR A 66 -9.35 -8.45 6.89
C THR A 66 -8.72 -7.34 6.08
N TRP A 67 -8.57 -7.60 4.78
CA TRP A 67 -8.09 -6.64 3.80
C TRP A 67 -9.14 -6.53 2.69
N PRO A 68 -9.61 -5.32 2.33
CA PRO A 68 -9.53 -4.09 3.13
C PRO A 68 -10.11 -4.29 4.55
N PRO A 69 -9.82 -3.37 5.50
CA PRO A 69 -10.40 -3.46 6.84
C PRO A 69 -11.93 -3.51 6.78
N ALA A 70 -12.53 -4.57 7.33
CA ALA A 70 -13.96 -4.82 7.22
C ALA A 70 -14.79 -3.79 8.01
N LEU A 71 -14.22 -3.28 9.10
CA LEU A 71 -14.86 -2.25 9.90
C LEU A 71 -14.55 -0.87 9.31
N PRO A 72 -15.56 -0.05 8.95
CA PRO A 72 -15.33 1.28 8.36
C PRO A 72 -14.45 2.19 9.22
N ILE A 73 -14.52 2.06 10.54
CA ILE A 73 -13.71 2.84 11.47
C ILE A 73 -12.20 2.57 11.30
N MET A 74 -11.81 1.34 10.99
CA MET A 74 -10.41 0.99 10.72
C MET A 74 -9.91 1.69 9.46
N SER A 75 -10.73 1.69 8.39
CA SER A 75 -10.40 2.42 7.17
C SER A 75 -10.27 3.93 7.43
N LYS A 76 -11.11 4.51 8.29
CA LYS A 76 -10.99 5.91 8.73
C LYS A 76 -9.68 6.17 9.49
N TRP A 77 -9.30 5.28 10.41
CA TRP A 77 -8.02 5.38 11.13
C TRP A 77 -6.83 5.32 10.18
N ARG A 78 -6.80 4.37 9.25
CA ARG A 78 -5.74 4.26 8.24
C ARG A 78 -5.64 5.50 7.37
N ASN A 79 -6.78 6.03 6.89
CA ASN A 79 -6.80 7.25 6.08
C ASN A 79 -6.32 8.46 6.88
N SER A 80 -6.83 8.65 8.10
CA SER A 80 -6.43 9.77 8.96
C SER A 80 -4.95 9.73 9.31
N ALA A 81 -4.38 8.53 9.48
CA ALA A 81 -2.94 8.34 9.66
C ALA A 81 -2.14 8.77 8.43
N CYS A 82 -2.60 8.44 7.21
CA CYS A 82 -1.99 8.95 5.99
C CYS A 82 -2.05 10.49 5.92
N ASP A 83 -3.18 11.12 6.24
CA ASP A 83 -3.28 12.59 6.25
C ASP A 83 -2.26 13.21 7.22
N CYS A 84 -2.07 12.60 8.40
CA CYS A 84 -1.08 13.06 9.37
C CYS A 84 0.34 12.96 8.81
N LEU A 85 0.66 11.85 8.13
CA LEU A 85 1.94 11.69 7.46
C LEU A 85 2.11 12.68 6.30
N ASP A 86 1.04 13.10 5.62
CA ASP A 86 1.08 14.09 4.55
C ASP A 86 1.44 15.48 5.10
N ILE A 87 0.87 15.88 6.24
CA ILE A 87 1.26 17.12 6.94
C ILE A 87 2.75 17.11 7.28
N LEU A 88 3.25 16.01 7.85
CA LEU A 88 4.67 15.86 8.19
C LEU A 88 5.55 15.86 6.94
N HIS A 89 5.07 15.27 5.84
CA HIS A 89 5.80 15.19 4.58
C HIS A 89 5.87 16.54 3.87
N TRP A 90 4.82 17.35 3.87
CA TRP A 90 4.88 18.71 3.36
C TRP A 90 5.91 19.56 4.10
N TYR A 91 5.98 19.42 5.43
CA TYR A 91 7.01 20.08 6.22
C TYR A 91 8.43 19.60 5.86
N ALA A 92 8.61 18.29 5.73
CA ALA A 92 9.89 17.70 5.33
C ALA A 92 10.31 18.18 3.92
N ASN A 93 9.40 18.18 2.95
CA ASN A 93 9.65 18.69 1.60
C ASN A 93 10.03 20.17 1.60
N GLY A 94 9.40 20.99 2.45
CA GLY A 94 9.81 22.38 2.63
C GLY A 94 11.26 22.49 3.12
N THR A 95 11.72 21.55 3.95
CA THR A 95 13.11 21.48 4.43
C THR A 95 14.07 21.03 3.32
N VAL A 96 13.70 20.01 2.56
CA VAL A 96 14.44 19.52 1.39
C VAL A 96 14.61 20.64 0.35
N ALA A 97 13.55 21.39 0.05
CA ALA A 97 13.59 22.51 -0.88
C ALA A 97 14.60 23.59 -0.44
N ARG A 98 14.64 23.92 0.87
CA ARG A 98 15.63 24.86 1.43
C ARG A 98 17.05 24.29 1.42
N ALA A 99 17.19 22.97 1.43
CA ALA A 99 18.47 22.26 1.34
C ALA A 99 18.90 21.98 -0.11
N GLY A 100 18.28 22.60 -1.11
CA GLY A 100 18.64 22.42 -2.52
C GLY A 100 18.28 21.05 -3.09
N GLY A 101 17.22 20.42 -2.58
CA GLY A 101 16.77 19.11 -3.04
C GLY A 101 17.44 17.93 -2.32
N LEU A 102 18.34 18.19 -1.37
CA LEU A 102 18.96 17.13 -0.56
C LEU A 102 17.97 16.59 0.45
N GLU A 103 17.59 15.33 0.27
CA GLU A 103 16.69 14.67 1.19
C GLU A 103 17.40 14.19 2.46
N HIS A 104 16.68 14.32 3.57
CA HIS A 104 17.15 13.94 4.89
C HIS A 104 16.44 12.65 5.38
N PRO A 105 17.00 11.93 6.37
CA PRO A 105 16.52 10.59 6.78
C PRO A 105 15.03 10.48 7.07
N THR A 106 14.41 11.55 7.58
CA THR A 106 12.96 11.59 7.84
C THR A 106 12.11 11.24 6.60
N ILE A 107 12.57 11.55 5.39
CA ILE A 107 11.85 11.20 4.15
C ILE A 107 11.72 9.68 3.99
N LEU A 108 12.78 8.91 4.25
CA LEU A 108 12.73 7.45 4.25
C LEU A 108 11.68 6.93 5.25
N HIS A 109 11.69 7.46 6.47
CA HIS A 109 10.77 7.04 7.53
C HIS A 109 9.31 7.36 7.17
N LEU A 110 9.07 8.49 6.50
CA LEU A 110 7.75 8.88 6.00
C LEU A 110 7.24 7.89 4.94
N HIS A 111 8.08 7.48 4.00
CA HIS A 111 7.70 6.51 2.98
C HIS A 111 7.53 5.09 3.54
N LEU A 112 8.47 4.64 4.38
CA LEU A 112 8.37 3.37 5.08
C LEU A 112 7.08 3.27 5.91
N SER A 113 6.72 4.32 6.64
CA SER A 113 5.51 4.33 7.46
C SER A 113 4.25 4.21 6.60
N ARG A 114 4.22 4.82 5.42
CA ARG A 114 3.12 4.64 4.48
C ARG A 114 3.05 3.19 3.96
N LEU A 115 4.18 2.54 3.66
CA LEU A 115 4.18 1.13 3.32
C LEU A 115 3.57 0.26 4.42
N LEU A 116 3.95 0.50 5.68
CA LEU A 116 3.44 -0.26 6.82
C LEU A 116 1.93 -0.07 7.06
N LEU A 117 1.38 1.11 6.76
CA LEU A 117 -0.05 1.39 6.87
C LEU A 117 -0.86 0.84 5.70
N LEU A 118 -0.30 0.84 4.50
CA LEU A 118 -1.01 0.57 3.26
C LEU A 118 -0.91 -0.89 2.81
N THR A 119 -0.02 -1.69 3.41
CA THR A 119 0.24 -3.06 2.99
C THR A 119 -0.04 -4.10 4.08
N PRO A 120 -0.50 -5.31 3.71
CA PRO A 120 -0.60 -6.46 4.61
C PRO A 120 0.79 -7.08 4.89
N ILE A 121 1.75 -6.30 5.39
CA ILE A 121 3.18 -6.68 5.44
C ILE A 121 3.43 -8.04 6.12
N LYS A 122 2.69 -8.36 7.20
CA LYS A 122 2.80 -9.65 7.90
C LYS A 122 2.44 -10.83 7.00
N HIS A 123 1.40 -10.69 6.17
CA HIS A 123 1.01 -11.72 5.21
C HIS A 123 2.02 -11.81 4.05
N MET A 124 2.57 -10.67 3.61
CA MET A 124 3.62 -10.65 2.57
C MET A 124 4.86 -11.40 3.04
N GLN A 125 5.34 -11.11 4.25
CA GLN A 125 6.46 -11.78 4.89
C GLN A 125 6.21 -13.28 5.05
N TYR A 126 5.01 -13.66 5.52
CA TYR A 126 4.64 -15.06 5.71
C TYR A 126 4.65 -15.85 4.39
N VAL A 127 4.09 -15.30 3.32
CA VAL A 127 4.08 -15.95 2.00
C VAL A 127 5.50 -16.01 1.43
N ALA A 128 6.29 -14.92 1.52
CA ALA A 128 7.67 -14.90 1.04
C ALA A 128 8.56 -15.95 1.73
N ALA A 129 8.46 -16.07 3.06
CA ALA A 129 9.23 -17.06 3.82
C ALA A 129 8.90 -18.51 3.43
N LEU A 130 7.67 -18.78 3.00
CA LEU A 130 7.24 -20.12 2.58
C LEU A 130 7.49 -20.41 1.09
N SER A 131 7.67 -19.38 0.26
CA SER A 131 8.08 -19.55 -1.14
C SER A 131 9.52 -20.06 -1.28
N ASP A 132 10.38 -19.82 -0.28
CA ASP A 132 11.80 -20.21 -0.28
C ASP A 132 12.03 -21.61 0.32
N VAL A 133 11.11 -22.06 1.19
CA VAL A 133 11.16 -23.40 1.79
C VAL A 133 10.52 -24.39 0.82
N GLY A 134 11.34 -25.02 -0.02
CA GLY A 134 10.96 -26.20 -0.80
C GLY A 134 10.18 -27.18 0.09
N SER A 135 9.12 -27.76 -0.48
CA SER A 135 7.97 -28.46 0.12
C SER A 135 8.21 -29.61 1.13
N SER A 136 9.34 -29.66 1.83
CA SER A 136 9.85 -30.80 2.58
C SER A 136 10.23 -30.49 4.05
N SER A 137 9.64 -29.47 4.67
CA SER A 137 9.76 -29.22 6.12
C SER A 137 8.39 -29.24 6.82
N GLY A 138 8.27 -30.08 7.86
CA GLY A 138 7.03 -30.49 8.54
C GLY A 138 6.27 -29.43 9.36
N GLY A 139 6.29 -28.16 8.94
CA GLY A 139 5.56 -27.06 9.57
C GLY A 139 4.64 -26.26 8.64
N PHE A 140 4.42 -26.72 7.40
CA PHE A 140 3.62 -26.00 6.42
C PHE A 140 2.12 -26.02 6.77
N ASP A 141 1.65 -24.94 7.42
CA ASP A 141 0.22 -24.69 7.61
C ASP A 141 -0.40 -24.18 6.30
N LYS A 142 -0.91 -25.12 5.50
CA LYS A 142 -1.59 -24.86 4.23
C LYS A 142 -2.82 -23.97 4.38
N ILE A 143 -3.51 -24.03 5.52
CA ILE A 143 -4.71 -23.22 5.77
C ILE A 143 -4.28 -21.77 5.94
N LYS A 144 -3.31 -21.52 6.82
CA LYS A 144 -2.76 -20.18 7.06
C LYS A 144 -2.09 -19.59 5.82
N TYR A 145 -1.41 -20.39 5.01
CA TYR A 145 -0.88 -19.94 3.72
C TYR A 145 -1.98 -19.49 2.76
N LYS A 146 -3.03 -20.30 2.60
CA LYS A 146 -4.16 -19.94 1.75
C LYS A 146 -4.88 -18.68 2.23
N GLU A 147 -5.02 -18.53 3.55
CA GLU A 147 -5.57 -17.33 4.17
C GLU A 147 -4.72 -16.09 3.87
N ALA A 148 -3.40 -16.18 4.10
CA ALA A 148 -2.46 -15.10 3.78
C ALA A 148 -2.53 -14.70 2.30
N CYS A 149 -2.47 -15.65 1.36
CA CYS A 149 -2.67 -15.38 -0.06
C CYS A 149 -4.03 -14.72 -0.35
N GLY A 150 -5.09 -15.13 0.37
CA GLY A 150 -6.41 -14.50 0.30
C GLY A 150 -6.40 -13.02 0.69
N HIS A 151 -5.69 -12.66 1.77
CA HIS A 151 -5.51 -11.26 2.16
C HIS A 151 -4.72 -10.47 1.13
N LEU A 152 -3.62 -11.04 0.60
CA LEU A 152 -2.83 -10.39 -0.45
C LEU A 152 -3.66 -10.14 -1.71
N ARG A 153 -4.46 -11.12 -2.15
CA ARG A 153 -5.36 -10.97 -3.30
C ARG A 153 -6.40 -9.88 -3.07
N LYS A 154 -7.01 -9.82 -1.88
CA LYS A 154 -7.99 -8.77 -1.58
C LYS A 154 -7.33 -7.39 -1.50
N TRP A 155 -6.11 -7.28 -0.99
CA TRP A 155 -5.36 -6.04 -1.01
C TRP A 155 -5.13 -5.54 -2.45
N VAL A 156 -4.69 -6.41 -3.36
CA VAL A 156 -4.46 -6.03 -4.77
C VAL A 156 -5.76 -5.67 -5.50
N ILE A 157 -6.84 -6.43 -5.31
CA ILE A 157 -8.07 -6.29 -6.10
C ILE A 157 -9.09 -5.36 -5.44
N ALA A 158 -9.44 -5.62 -4.18
CA ALA A 158 -10.50 -4.88 -3.48
C ALA A 158 -10.00 -3.58 -2.83
N ASP A 159 -8.71 -3.50 -2.47
CA ASP A 159 -8.06 -2.29 -1.92
C ASP A 159 -7.08 -1.65 -2.94
N GLN A 160 -7.37 -1.82 -4.24
CA GLN A 160 -6.47 -1.52 -5.35
C GLN A 160 -5.88 -0.10 -5.34
N PHE A 161 -6.64 0.91 -4.92
CA PHE A 161 -6.15 2.29 -4.87
C PHE A 161 -5.06 2.45 -3.82
N LYS A 162 -5.22 1.81 -2.65
CA LYS A 162 -4.20 1.81 -1.59
C LYS A 162 -3.02 0.93 -1.96
N ALA A 163 -3.26 -0.18 -2.67
CA ALA A 163 -2.18 -1.00 -3.21
C ALA A 163 -1.31 -0.22 -4.21
N ARG A 164 -1.92 0.49 -5.16
CA ARG A 164 -1.18 1.35 -6.11
C ARG A 164 -0.44 2.48 -5.43
N LEU A 165 -1.05 3.13 -4.42
CA LEU A 165 -0.37 4.15 -3.62
C LEU A 165 0.83 3.57 -2.85
N ALA A 166 0.74 2.35 -2.34
CA ALA A 166 1.88 1.68 -1.71
C ALA A 166 3.03 1.45 -2.69
N LEU A 167 2.78 1.12 -3.96
CA LEU A 167 3.84 0.97 -4.97
C LEU A 167 4.61 2.27 -5.20
N VAL A 168 3.92 3.41 -5.21
CA VAL A 168 4.54 4.74 -5.32
C VAL A 168 5.53 4.96 -4.17
N HIS A 169 5.13 4.65 -2.92
CA HIS A 169 6.03 4.75 -1.78
C HIS A 169 7.13 3.69 -1.77
N ALA A 170 6.89 2.50 -2.31
CA ALA A 170 7.93 1.48 -2.47
C ALA A 170 9.04 1.99 -3.41
N GLY A 171 8.66 2.58 -4.55
CA GLY A 171 9.61 3.22 -5.46
C GLY A 171 10.38 4.37 -4.79
N ALA A 172 9.67 5.23 -4.04
CA ALA A 172 10.31 6.33 -3.29
C ALA A 172 11.34 5.83 -2.25
N VAL A 173 11.04 4.75 -1.53
CA VAL A 173 12.00 4.11 -0.61
C VAL A 173 13.25 3.63 -1.35
N LEU A 174 13.09 2.90 -2.46
CA LEU A 174 14.22 2.37 -3.23
C LEU A 174 15.08 3.50 -3.81
N TRP A 175 14.43 4.57 -4.28
CA TRP A 175 15.10 5.76 -4.77
C TRP A 175 15.89 6.48 -3.67
N TYR A 176 15.27 6.66 -2.49
CA TYR A 176 15.91 7.30 -1.34
C TYR A 176 17.19 6.55 -0.97
N VAL A 177 17.09 5.24 -0.74
CA VAL A 177 18.23 4.42 -0.31
C VAL A 177 19.35 4.44 -1.37
N ARG A 178 19.00 4.48 -2.65
CA ARG A 178 20.00 4.57 -3.73
C ARG A 178 20.80 5.88 -3.71
N ARG A 179 20.21 7.00 -3.29
CA ARG A 179 20.80 8.34 -3.41
C ARG A 179 21.27 8.96 -2.10
N TYR A 180 20.54 8.70 -1.02
CA TYR A 180 20.66 9.39 0.26
C TYR A 180 20.82 8.43 1.43
N SER A 181 21.21 7.17 1.17
CA SER A 181 21.55 6.22 2.24
C SER A 181 22.62 6.81 3.15
N VAL A 182 22.34 6.72 4.45
CA VAL A 182 23.23 7.15 5.53
C VAL A 182 23.62 5.98 6.44
N ASN A 183 23.36 4.74 6.00
CA ASN A 183 23.46 3.51 6.78
C ASN A 183 22.57 3.53 8.03
N ASP A 184 21.36 4.08 7.91
CA ASP A 184 20.37 3.98 8.99
C ASP A 184 19.94 2.52 9.21
N PHE A 185 19.70 2.16 10.47
CA PHE A 185 19.35 0.80 10.86
C PHE A 185 18.07 0.27 10.17
N LEU A 186 17.15 1.15 9.79
CA LEU A 186 15.90 0.79 9.14
C LEU A 186 15.98 0.73 7.62
N GLU A 187 17.07 1.19 6.99
CA GLU A 187 17.23 1.11 5.52
C GLU A 187 17.08 -0.32 4.99
N PRO A 188 17.72 -1.37 5.57
CA PRO A 188 17.54 -2.73 5.08
C PRO A 188 16.09 -3.21 5.19
N PHE A 189 15.41 -2.86 6.29
CA PHE A 189 14.00 -3.20 6.47
C PHE A 189 13.10 -2.44 5.49
N ALA A 190 13.41 -1.19 5.20
CA ALA A 190 12.67 -0.39 4.24
C ALA A 190 12.78 -0.96 2.83
N VAL A 191 13.99 -1.30 2.38
CA VAL A 191 14.23 -1.97 1.10
C VAL A 191 13.47 -3.29 1.05
N TYR A 192 13.59 -4.12 2.09
CA TYR A 192 12.87 -5.39 2.18
C TYR A 192 11.35 -5.22 2.05
N ALA A 193 10.75 -4.29 2.78
CA ALA A 193 9.31 -4.01 2.72
C ALA A 193 8.89 -3.51 1.33
N ALA A 194 9.66 -2.61 0.71
CA ALA A 194 9.42 -2.11 -0.63
C ALA A 194 9.49 -3.24 -1.67
N THR A 195 10.52 -4.10 -1.59
CA THR A 195 10.68 -5.26 -2.47
C THR A 195 9.51 -6.25 -2.33
N LEU A 196 9.07 -6.56 -1.11
CA LEU A 196 7.90 -7.42 -0.91
C LEU A 196 6.64 -6.81 -1.51
N CYS A 197 6.43 -5.51 -1.32
CA CYS A 197 5.27 -4.80 -1.87
C CYS A 197 5.22 -4.92 -3.40
N LEU A 198 6.34 -4.66 -4.08
CA LEU A 198 6.46 -4.79 -5.53
C LEU A 198 6.26 -6.25 -5.98
N TRP A 199 6.96 -7.20 -5.34
CA TRP A 199 6.87 -8.61 -5.67
C TRP A 199 5.45 -9.17 -5.57
N VAL A 200 4.77 -8.94 -4.45
CA VAL A 200 3.40 -9.44 -4.24
C VAL A 200 2.45 -8.84 -5.27
N TYR A 201 2.56 -7.54 -5.54
CA TYR A 201 1.71 -6.89 -6.53
C TYR A 201 1.93 -7.49 -7.93
N SER A 202 3.18 -7.62 -8.38
CA SER A 202 3.53 -8.18 -9.68
C SER A 202 3.04 -9.62 -9.86
N VAL A 203 3.24 -10.50 -8.88
CA VAL A 203 2.78 -11.90 -8.97
C VAL A 203 1.25 -11.99 -8.99
N SER A 204 0.58 -11.12 -8.24
CA SER A 204 -0.89 -11.11 -8.17
C SER A 204 -1.53 -10.59 -9.47
N THR A 205 -0.96 -9.57 -10.11
CA THR A 205 -1.49 -9.01 -11.36
C THR A 205 -1.29 -9.94 -12.55
N VAL A 206 -0.14 -10.60 -12.66
CA VAL A 206 0.10 -11.65 -13.67
C VAL A 206 -0.93 -12.78 -13.55
N SER A 207 -1.23 -13.19 -12.32
CA SER A 207 -2.24 -14.22 -12.04
C SER A 207 -3.67 -13.80 -12.41
N THR A 208 -3.99 -12.50 -12.36
CA THR A 208 -5.29 -11.99 -12.79
C THR A 208 -5.44 -11.88 -14.30
N VAL A 209 -4.37 -11.49 -15.02
CA VAL A 209 -4.38 -11.39 -16.48
C VAL A 209 -4.55 -12.77 -17.12
N HIS A 210 -3.85 -13.80 -16.62
CA HIS A 210 -4.04 -15.18 -17.10
C HIS A 210 -5.43 -15.77 -16.83
N GLN A 211 -6.21 -15.22 -15.90
CA GLN A 211 -7.60 -15.64 -15.68
C GLN A 211 -8.59 -14.92 -16.60
N GLN A 212 -8.19 -13.79 -17.20
CA GLN A 212 -9.02 -12.99 -18.10
C GLN A 212 -8.81 -13.31 -19.58
N GLU A 213 -7.80 -14.10 -19.96
CA GLU A 213 -7.71 -14.62 -21.32
C GLU A 213 -8.98 -15.43 -21.65
N PRO A 214 -9.75 -15.04 -22.68
CA PRO A 214 -10.93 -15.80 -23.09
C PRO A 214 -10.45 -17.17 -23.53
N ARG A 215 -10.90 -18.23 -22.84
CA ARG A 215 -10.74 -19.62 -23.28
C ARG A 215 -11.15 -19.69 -24.74
N ALA A 216 -10.18 -19.78 -25.65
CA ALA A 216 -10.43 -19.95 -27.06
C ALA A 216 -11.33 -21.18 -27.23
N ARG A 217 -12.55 -20.94 -27.69
CA ARG A 217 -13.53 -21.97 -27.99
C ARG A 217 -12.90 -22.86 -29.08
N PRO A 218 -12.86 -24.20 -28.93
CA PRO A 218 -12.29 -25.05 -29.96
C PRO A 218 -13.08 -24.86 -31.28
N PRO A 219 -12.40 -24.83 -32.44
CA PRO A 219 -13.05 -24.61 -33.72
C PRO A 219 -13.78 -25.88 -34.14
N ASN A 220 -15.07 -25.98 -33.81
CA ASN A 220 -15.95 -26.88 -34.54
C ASN A 220 -16.27 -26.24 -35.87
N GLY A 221 -15.66 -26.78 -36.92
CA GLY A 221 -15.83 -26.31 -38.28
C GLY A 221 -17.19 -26.64 -38.85
N THR A 222 -17.71 -25.69 -39.64
CA THR A 222 -18.48 -25.90 -40.87
C THR A 222 -18.34 -24.61 -41.68
N PRO A 223 -17.89 -24.65 -42.95
CA PRO A 223 -17.90 -23.49 -43.81
C PRO A 223 -19.29 -23.37 -44.45
N ASP A 224 -19.95 -22.23 -44.30
CA ASP A 224 -21.03 -21.87 -45.20
C ASP A 224 -20.81 -20.49 -45.80
N SER A 225 -20.95 -20.49 -47.11
CA SER A 225 -20.79 -19.47 -48.13
C SER A 225 -21.83 -18.35 -48.02
N GLY A 226 -21.44 -17.11 -48.28
CA GLY A 226 -22.41 -16.01 -48.45
C GLY A 226 -21.81 -14.61 -48.53
N GLU A 227 -21.44 -14.22 -49.75
CA GLU A 227 -21.57 -12.90 -50.41
C GLU A 227 -21.19 -11.58 -49.67
N ARG A 228 -20.26 -10.87 -50.32
CA ARG A 228 -19.97 -9.44 -50.18
C ARG A 228 -21.12 -8.59 -50.75
N VAL A 229 -21.52 -7.53 -50.05
CA VAL A 229 -21.93 -6.26 -50.66
C VAL A 229 -21.51 -5.08 -49.76
N ASP A 230 -20.86 -4.10 -50.39
CA ASP A 230 -20.43 -2.81 -49.86
C ASP A 230 -21.57 -1.94 -49.33
N SER A 231 -21.29 -1.13 -48.30
CA SER A 231 -21.90 0.19 -48.13
C SER A 231 -21.00 1.12 -47.34
N MET A 232 -20.62 2.19 -48.02
CA MET A 232 -19.77 3.29 -47.57
C MET A 232 -20.64 4.43 -47.03
N SER A 233 -20.36 4.94 -45.83
CA SER A 233 -20.37 6.38 -45.50
C SER A 233 -20.19 6.67 -43.99
N THR A 234 -19.00 7.19 -43.67
CA THR A 234 -18.71 8.39 -42.87
C THR A 234 -19.50 8.68 -41.58
N ALA A 235 -18.80 8.60 -40.45
CA ALA A 235 -18.76 9.66 -39.43
C ALA A 235 -17.45 9.52 -38.63
N GLY A 236 -16.69 10.61 -38.56
CA GLY A 236 -15.37 10.65 -37.95
C GLY A 236 -15.37 10.21 -36.49
N VAL A 237 -14.45 9.32 -36.16
CA VAL A 237 -14.00 9.13 -34.79
C VAL A 237 -12.58 9.69 -34.79
N GLU A 238 -12.46 10.90 -34.23
CA GLU A 238 -11.18 11.45 -33.82
C GLU A 238 -10.50 10.37 -32.97
N SER A 239 -9.38 9.85 -33.49
CA SER A 239 -8.49 9.01 -32.72
C SER A 239 -7.88 9.92 -31.67
N ASP A 240 -8.46 9.96 -30.47
CA ASP A 240 -7.71 10.32 -29.27
C ASP A 240 -6.50 9.39 -29.25
N GLU A 241 -5.36 9.88 -29.73
CA GLU A 241 -4.07 9.24 -29.56
C GLU A 241 -3.89 9.02 -28.06
N GLU A 242 -4.10 7.78 -27.61
CA GLU A 242 -3.66 7.34 -26.29
C GLU A 242 -2.21 7.80 -26.14
N PRO A 243 -1.87 8.63 -25.13
CA PRO A 243 -0.51 9.11 -25.01
C PRO A 243 0.40 7.90 -24.86
N GLU A 244 1.26 7.66 -25.86
CA GLU A 244 2.23 6.57 -25.84
C GLU A 244 3.15 6.76 -24.64
N ILE A 245 2.94 5.98 -23.59
CA ILE A 245 3.79 5.97 -22.39
C ILE A 245 5.11 5.29 -22.75
N TYR A 246 6.01 6.02 -23.40
CA TYR A 246 7.32 5.50 -23.83
C TYR A 246 8.31 5.29 -22.68
N PHE A 247 8.07 5.87 -21.51
CA PHE A 247 9.03 5.78 -20.40
C PHE A 247 8.33 5.87 -19.04
N ILE A 248 8.51 4.83 -18.21
CA ILE A 248 8.12 4.84 -16.80
C ILE A 248 9.40 5.05 -15.99
N TYR A 249 9.56 6.25 -15.43
CA TYR A 249 10.62 6.53 -14.46
C TYR A 249 10.24 5.92 -13.10
N LEU A 250 10.45 4.61 -12.95
CA LEU A 250 10.26 3.88 -11.68
C LEU A 250 11.02 4.51 -10.51
N ASP A 251 12.07 5.27 -10.82
CA ASP A 251 12.92 5.99 -9.88
C ASP A 251 12.30 7.29 -9.34
N ARG A 252 11.28 7.90 -9.97
CA ARG A 252 10.74 9.19 -9.51
C ARG A 252 9.21 9.18 -9.37
N PRO A 253 8.64 8.25 -8.60
CA PRO A 253 7.18 8.07 -8.55
C PRO A 253 6.45 9.20 -7.78
N CYS A 254 7.18 10.06 -7.07
CA CYS A 254 6.64 11.17 -6.28
C CYS A 254 7.14 12.55 -6.72
N ASP A 255 7.85 12.65 -7.86
CA ASP A 255 8.50 13.89 -8.27
C ASP A 255 7.55 14.75 -9.14
N ASP A 256 7.14 15.90 -8.61
CA ASP A 256 6.21 16.83 -9.27
C ASP A 256 6.86 17.59 -10.45
N GLU A 257 8.20 17.58 -10.58
CA GLU A 257 8.91 18.20 -11.70
C GLU A 257 8.52 17.59 -13.07
N MET A 258 7.98 16.37 -13.09
CA MET A 258 7.51 15.69 -14.30
C MET A 258 6.23 16.29 -14.89
N VAL A 259 5.46 17.06 -14.12
CA VAL A 259 4.23 17.74 -14.59
C VAL A 259 4.53 19.15 -15.12
N GLN A 260 5.75 19.65 -14.88
CA GLN A 260 6.17 21.00 -15.24
C GLN A 260 7.05 21.04 -16.50
N THR A 261 6.79 20.21 -17.51
CA THR A 261 7.35 20.51 -18.84
C THR A 261 6.63 21.74 -19.39
N PRO A 262 7.27 22.92 -19.47
CA PRO A 262 6.70 24.00 -20.24
C PRO A 262 6.79 23.55 -21.70
N HIS A 263 5.65 23.42 -22.37
CA HIS A 263 5.65 23.41 -23.82
C HIS A 263 6.27 24.74 -24.26
N LEU A 264 7.52 24.67 -24.73
CA LEU A 264 8.15 25.72 -25.54
C LEU A 264 7.65 25.59 -26.98
#